data_AF-A0A5S4EU12-F1
#
_entry.id   AF-A0A5S4EU12-F1
#
_cell.length_a   1.000
_cell.length_b   1.000
_cell.length_c   1.000
_cell.angle_alpha   90.00
_cell.angle_beta   90.00
_cell.angle_gamma   90.00
#
_symmetry.space_group_name_H-M   'P 1'
#
loop_
_entity.id
_entity.type
_entity.pdbx_description
1 polymer ?
#
loop_
_entity_poly.entity_id
_entity_poly.type
_entity_poly.pdbx_seq_one_letter_code
_entity_poly.pdbx_strand_id
1 'polypeptide(L)'
;MRRLPVYFVLDTSGSMSGEPIEAVKNGLQVLVSTLRQDPYALETAYLSVLTFDSAAKQIVPLTELASFQMPSLMASGTTALGGALALLGQRIDTEVEKTTAEKKGDWKPLVFLMTDGSPTDDWQRGLASLRKAKTGMVVACAAGPSADLTVLKQITEVVVQLDTADSATIKAFFKWVSASVSSGSQKADSGQKEVTGLGDLPPPPPEVNVVM
;
A
#
# COMPACT_ATOMS: atom_id res chain seq x y z
N MET A 1 -14.43 10.04 15.66
CA MET A 1 -13.54 8.90 15.36
C MET A 1 -12.55 9.35 14.29
N ARG A 2 -11.28 8.96 14.36
CA ARG A 2 -10.26 9.32 13.36
C ARG A 2 -10.19 8.21 12.31
N ARG A 3 -10.06 8.54 11.02
CA ARG A 3 -9.93 7.55 9.95
C ARG A 3 -8.48 7.07 9.84
N LEU A 4 -8.27 5.82 9.47
CA LEU A 4 -6.98 5.25 9.10
C LEU A 4 -6.93 5.08 7.58
N PRO A 5 -6.28 6.00 6.85
CA PRO A 5 -6.13 5.89 5.40
C PRO A 5 -5.10 4.83 5.04
N VAL A 6 -5.43 3.98 4.08
CA VAL A 6 -4.58 2.91 3.55
C VAL A 6 -4.56 3.01 2.02
N TYR A 7 -3.37 3.21 1.47
CA TYR A 7 -3.16 3.36 0.03
C TYR A 7 -2.44 2.14 -0.53
N PHE A 8 -3.07 1.47 -1.49
CA PHE A 8 -2.43 0.44 -2.31
C PHE A 8 -1.94 1.08 -3.61
N VAL A 9 -0.65 0.92 -3.91
CA VAL A 9 -0.03 1.39 -5.16
C VAL A 9 0.45 0.16 -5.89
N LEU A 10 -0.34 -0.26 -6.88
CA LEU A 10 -0.20 -1.55 -7.54
C LEU A 10 0.36 -1.37 -8.94
N ASP A 11 1.47 -2.03 -9.22
CA ASP A 11 2.01 -2.13 -10.57
C ASP A 11 1.07 -2.97 -11.43
N THR A 12 0.66 -2.39 -12.56
CA THR A 12 -0.16 -3.04 -13.58
C THR A 12 0.55 -3.00 -14.92
N SER A 13 1.88 -2.96 -14.94
CA SER A 13 2.69 -3.00 -16.15
C SER A 13 2.60 -4.36 -16.85
N GLY A 14 3.08 -4.45 -18.09
CA GLY A 14 3.04 -5.68 -18.88
C GLY A 14 3.72 -6.90 -18.22
N SER A 15 4.72 -6.70 -17.37
CA SER A 15 5.41 -7.78 -16.63
C SER A 15 4.49 -8.49 -15.63
N MET A 16 3.49 -7.78 -15.10
CA MET A 16 2.50 -8.33 -14.18
C MET A 16 1.43 -9.20 -14.86
N SER A 17 1.47 -9.34 -16.19
CA SER A 17 0.46 -10.10 -16.94
C SER A 17 0.46 -11.61 -16.60
N GLY A 18 -0.73 -12.22 -16.63
CA GLY A 18 -0.91 -13.62 -16.30
C GLY A 18 -1.10 -13.87 -14.80
N GLU A 19 -0.25 -14.71 -14.20
CA GLU A 19 -0.38 -15.12 -12.80
C GLU A 19 -0.20 -13.98 -11.78
N PRO A 20 0.76 -13.04 -11.92
CA PRO A 20 0.99 -12.01 -10.91
C PRO A 20 -0.21 -11.10 -10.68
N ILE A 21 -0.85 -10.58 -11.75
CA ILE A 21 -2.03 -9.71 -11.61
C ILE A 21 -3.22 -10.43 -10.96
N GLU A 22 -3.42 -11.72 -11.27
CA GLU A 22 -4.46 -12.53 -10.64
C GLU A 22 -4.14 -12.83 -9.17
N ALA A 23 -2.87 -13.04 -8.83
CA ALA A 23 -2.42 -13.16 -7.46
C ALA A 23 -2.68 -11.87 -6.66
N VAL A 24 -2.41 -10.70 -7.24
CA VAL A 24 -2.71 -9.39 -6.63
C VAL A 24 -4.21 -9.21 -6.40
N LYS A 25 -5.06 -9.52 -7.40
CA LYS A 25 -6.53 -9.46 -7.24
C LYS A 25 -7.01 -10.34 -6.10
N ASN A 26 -6.57 -11.60 -6.08
CA ASN A 26 -6.94 -12.56 -5.04
C ASN A 26 -6.43 -12.13 -3.66
N GLY A 27 -5.20 -11.62 -3.58
CA GLY A 27 -4.62 -11.12 -2.35
C GLY A 27 -5.38 -9.93 -1.78
N LEU A 28 -5.72 -8.96 -2.63
CA LEU A 28 -6.53 -7.80 -2.23
C LEU A 28 -7.94 -8.21 -1.81
N GLN A 29 -8.56 -9.19 -2.47
CA GLN A 29 -9.86 -9.72 -2.06
C GLN A 29 -9.80 -10.38 -0.67
N VAL A 30 -8.76 -11.16 -0.39
CA VAL A 30 -8.54 -11.78 0.92
C VAL A 30 -8.33 -10.70 1.98
N LEU A 31 -7.50 -9.69 1.72
CA LEU A 31 -7.29 -8.56 2.62
C LEU A 31 -8.60 -7.87 2.98
N VAL A 32 -9.41 -7.50 1.97
CA VAL A 32 -10.67 -6.78 2.19
C VAL A 32 -11.62 -7.64 3.02
N SER A 33 -11.69 -8.94 2.72
CA SER A 33 -12.53 -9.89 3.47
C SER A 33 -12.07 -10.04 4.92
N THR A 34 -10.76 -10.10 5.17
CA THR A 34 -10.19 -10.16 6.53
C THR A 34 -10.46 -8.88 7.31
N LEU A 35 -10.22 -7.72 6.71
CA LEU A 35 -10.46 -6.44 7.38
C LEU A 35 -11.94 -6.24 7.71
N ARG A 36 -12.86 -6.73 6.86
CA ARG A 36 -14.30 -6.66 7.13
C ARG A 36 -14.77 -7.50 8.31
N GLN A 37 -14.00 -8.54 8.65
CA GLN A 37 -14.27 -9.37 9.82
C GLN A 37 -13.75 -8.74 11.12
N ASP A 38 -12.89 -7.72 11.03
CA ASP A 38 -12.38 -6.97 12.17
C ASP A 38 -13.28 -5.74 12.43
N PRO A 39 -14.01 -5.69 13.57
CA PRO A 39 -14.89 -4.58 13.89
C PRO A 39 -14.17 -3.22 13.94
N TYR A 40 -12.92 -3.19 14.41
CA TYR A 40 -12.15 -1.95 14.52
C TYR A 40 -11.73 -1.44 13.14
N ALA A 41 -11.27 -2.33 12.27
CA ALA A 41 -10.92 -1.98 10.89
C ALA A 41 -12.16 -1.57 10.08
N LEU A 42 -13.31 -2.20 10.31
CA LEU A 42 -14.56 -1.86 9.64
C LEU A 42 -15.01 -0.42 9.90
N GLU A 43 -14.81 0.08 11.12
CA GLU A 43 -15.19 1.44 11.51
C GLU A 43 -14.13 2.50 11.16
N THR A 44 -12.85 2.13 11.11
CA THR A 44 -11.74 3.09 11.00
C THR A 44 -11.01 3.06 9.67
N ALA A 45 -10.97 1.95 8.95
CA ALA A 45 -10.14 1.79 7.76
C ALA A 45 -10.78 2.39 6.50
N TYR A 46 -10.01 3.21 5.80
CA TYR A 46 -10.36 3.77 4.50
C TYR A 46 -9.31 3.34 3.49
N LEU A 47 -9.75 2.68 2.42
CA LEU A 47 -8.87 2.12 1.41
C LEU A 47 -8.90 2.97 0.14
N SER A 48 -7.74 3.19 -0.46
CA SER A 48 -7.60 3.73 -1.82
C SER A 48 -6.70 2.81 -2.64
N VAL A 49 -7.03 2.65 -3.92
CA VAL A 49 -6.24 1.86 -4.86
C VAL A 49 -5.78 2.76 -6.01
N LEU A 50 -4.46 2.86 -6.14
CA LEU A 50 -3.76 3.46 -7.25
C LEU A 50 -3.14 2.32 -8.07
N THR A 51 -3.23 2.46 -9.38
CA THR A 51 -2.55 1.58 -10.34
C THR A 51 -1.62 2.41 -11.18
N PHE A 52 -0.55 1.79 -11.66
CA PHE A 52 0.36 2.44 -12.57
C PHE A 52 0.86 1.46 -13.62
N ASP A 53 0.77 1.91 -14.86
CA ASP A 53 1.37 1.29 -16.03
C ASP A 53 2.21 2.35 -16.76
N SER A 54 1.91 2.67 -18.02
CA SER A 54 2.40 3.86 -18.70
C SER A 54 1.96 5.18 -18.05
N ALA A 55 0.90 5.16 -17.23
CA ALA A 55 0.46 6.30 -16.43
C ALA A 55 -0.13 5.86 -15.09
N ALA A 56 0.04 6.68 -14.05
CA ALA A 56 -0.58 6.43 -12.76
C ALA A 56 -2.03 6.93 -12.72
N LYS A 57 -2.93 6.11 -12.14
CA LYS A 57 -4.35 6.41 -11.99
C LYS A 57 -4.83 5.94 -10.62
N GLN A 58 -5.67 6.74 -9.98
CA GLN A 58 -6.43 6.30 -8.81
C GLN A 58 -7.73 5.68 -9.31
N ILE A 59 -7.86 4.37 -9.15
CA ILE A 59 -9.02 3.60 -9.62
C ILE A 59 -10.07 3.41 -8.53
N VAL A 60 -9.66 3.51 -7.26
CA VAL A 60 -10.58 3.59 -6.12
C VAL A 60 -10.14 4.78 -5.25
N PRO A 61 -10.99 5.82 -5.11
CA PRO A 61 -10.71 6.94 -4.21
C PRO A 61 -10.67 6.46 -2.75
N LEU A 62 -10.20 7.30 -1.82
CA LEU A 62 -10.19 6.96 -0.41
C LEU A 62 -11.61 6.67 0.11
N THR A 63 -11.93 5.39 0.23
CA THR A 63 -13.30 4.88 0.47
C THR A 63 -13.33 4.05 1.74
N GLU A 64 -14.37 4.22 2.55
CA GLU A 64 -14.58 3.38 3.74
C GLU A 64 -14.64 1.88 3.39
N LEU A 65 -14.10 1.03 4.26
CA LEU A 65 -14.02 -0.41 4.02
C LEU A 65 -15.39 -1.08 3.77
N ALA A 66 -16.44 -0.58 4.43
CA ALA A 66 -17.80 -1.07 4.27
C ALA A 66 -18.32 -0.89 2.83
N SER A 67 -17.99 0.24 2.20
CA SER A 67 -18.42 0.61 0.84
C SER A 67 -17.42 0.21 -0.24
N PHE A 68 -16.20 -0.21 0.13
CA PHE A 68 -15.15 -0.60 -0.80
C PHE A 68 -15.59 -1.72 -1.76
N GLN A 69 -15.41 -1.53 -3.06
CA GLN A 69 -15.65 -2.56 -4.07
C GLN A 69 -14.34 -2.95 -4.72
N MET A 70 -14.17 -4.24 -5.01
CA MET A 70 -12.97 -4.73 -5.67
C MET A 70 -12.86 -4.14 -7.07
N PRO A 71 -11.76 -3.44 -7.41
CA PRO A 71 -11.58 -2.91 -8.74
C PRO A 71 -11.19 -4.02 -9.73
N SER A 72 -11.49 -3.81 -11.00
CA SER A 72 -10.90 -4.61 -12.07
C SER A 72 -9.46 -4.14 -12.32
N LEU A 73 -8.51 -5.08 -12.23
CA LEU A 73 -7.10 -4.84 -12.53
C LEU A 73 -6.73 -5.51 -13.87
N MET A 74 -5.99 -4.82 -14.72
CA MET A 74 -5.52 -5.35 -16.00
C MET A 74 -4.09 -4.91 -16.22
N ALA A 75 -3.21 -5.87 -16.50
CA ALA A 75 -1.80 -5.61 -16.78
C ALA A 75 -1.64 -5.10 -18.23
N SER A 76 -0.97 -3.97 -18.41
CA SER A 76 -0.69 -3.36 -19.71
C SER A 76 0.46 -2.36 -19.61
N GLY A 77 1.03 -1.90 -20.73
CA GLY A 77 1.94 -0.75 -20.73
C GLY A 77 3.29 -0.97 -20.03
N THR A 78 3.92 0.14 -19.62
CA THR A 78 5.26 0.20 -18.99
C THR A 78 5.16 0.42 -17.47
N THR A 79 6.26 0.79 -16.80
CA THR A 79 6.32 0.93 -15.33
C THR A 79 6.63 2.37 -14.93
N ALA A 80 5.63 3.25 -14.93
CA ALA A 80 5.76 4.68 -14.60
C ALA A 80 5.65 4.93 -13.07
N LEU A 81 6.65 4.45 -12.34
CA LEU A 81 6.69 4.52 -10.87
C LEU A 81 6.75 5.97 -10.34
N GLY A 82 7.49 6.85 -10.99
CA GLY A 82 7.57 8.27 -10.61
C GLY A 82 6.23 8.97 -10.68
N GLY A 83 5.47 8.72 -11.75
CA GLY A 83 4.09 9.15 -11.86
C GLY A 83 3.22 8.64 -10.71
N ALA A 84 3.41 7.37 -10.31
CA ALA A 84 2.66 6.76 -9.21
C ALA A 84 2.95 7.42 -7.86
N LEU A 85 4.24 7.64 -7.55
CA LEU A 85 4.66 8.28 -6.30
C LEU A 85 4.20 9.75 -6.22
N ALA A 86 4.26 10.48 -7.35
CA ALA A 86 3.75 11.85 -7.42
C ALA A 86 2.24 11.91 -7.20
N LEU A 87 1.49 11.04 -7.88
CA LEU A 87 0.04 10.97 -7.72
C LEU A 87 -0.35 10.58 -6.29
N LEU A 88 0.34 9.59 -5.71
CA LEU A 88 0.13 9.19 -4.32
C LEU A 88 0.30 10.38 -3.36
N GLY A 89 1.41 11.13 -3.49
CA GLY A 89 1.65 12.31 -2.65
C GLY A 89 0.54 13.35 -2.78
N GLN A 90 0.04 13.60 -3.99
CA GLN A 90 -1.09 14.51 -4.23
C GLN A 90 -2.38 14.00 -3.58
N ARG A 91 -2.69 12.70 -3.71
CA ARG A 91 -3.90 12.10 -3.13
C ARG A 91 -3.87 12.13 -1.62
N ILE A 92 -2.74 11.79 -1.01
CA ILE A 92 -2.57 11.90 0.44
C ILE A 92 -2.79 13.34 0.91
N ASP A 93 -2.20 14.34 0.24
CA ASP A 93 -2.34 15.73 0.67
C ASP A 93 -3.78 16.27 0.53
N THR A 94 -4.54 15.72 -0.42
CA THR A 94 -5.93 16.16 -0.71
C THR A 94 -6.97 15.42 0.13
N GLU A 95 -6.79 14.12 0.36
CA GLU A 95 -7.82 13.24 0.94
C GLU A 95 -7.64 13.02 2.46
N VAL A 96 -6.40 13.11 2.96
CA VAL A 96 -6.10 12.90 4.38
C VAL A 96 -6.32 14.19 5.16
N GLU A 97 -7.26 14.16 6.11
CA GLU A 97 -7.56 15.32 6.95
C GLU A 97 -6.44 15.58 7.95
N LYS A 98 -5.90 16.81 7.95
CA LYS A 98 -4.84 17.23 8.87
C LYS A 98 -5.45 17.59 10.24
N THR A 99 -4.74 17.26 11.31
CA THR A 99 -5.09 17.72 12.66
C THR A 99 -4.99 19.24 12.74
N THR A 100 -6.07 19.87 13.20
CA THR A 100 -6.14 21.31 13.51
C THR A 100 -6.22 21.51 15.02
N ALA A 101 -6.19 22.76 15.47
CA ALA A 101 -6.37 23.09 16.89
C ALA A 101 -7.76 22.67 17.42
N GLU A 102 -8.75 22.56 16.53
CA GLU A 102 -10.16 22.34 16.87
C GLU A 102 -10.59 20.89 16.63
N LYS A 103 -9.95 20.17 15.70
CA LYS A 103 -10.32 18.80 15.31
C LYS A 103 -9.09 17.92 15.14
N LYS A 104 -9.13 16.73 15.74
CA LYS A 104 -8.18 15.66 15.42
C LYS A 104 -8.44 15.17 14.00
N GLY A 105 -7.44 15.26 13.14
CA GLY A 105 -7.50 14.79 11.76
C GLY A 105 -7.35 13.28 11.67
N ASP A 106 -7.11 12.77 10.48
CA ASP A 106 -6.89 11.36 10.24
C ASP A 106 -5.57 10.88 10.84
N TRP A 107 -5.45 9.57 11.00
CA TRP A 107 -4.16 8.94 11.26
C TRP A 107 -3.25 9.08 10.05
N LYS A 108 -1.94 9.02 10.29
CA LYS A 108 -0.98 9.00 9.20
C LYS A 108 -1.26 7.81 8.28
N PRO A 109 -1.24 8.01 6.95
CA PRO A 109 -1.60 6.98 5.99
C PRO A 109 -0.58 5.85 5.98
N LEU A 110 -1.08 4.63 5.80
CA LEU A 110 -0.28 3.45 5.47
C LEU A 110 -0.22 3.30 3.94
N VAL A 111 0.96 3.06 3.39
CA VAL A 111 1.18 2.92 1.95
C VAL A 111 1.78 1.55 1.67
N PHE A 112 1.15 0.80 0.77
CA PHE A 112 1.61 -0.50 0.30
C PHE A 112 1.88 -0.40 -1.20
N LEU A 113 3.16 -0.30 -1.56
CA LEU A 113 3.65 -0.29 -2.94
C LEU A 113 3.99 -1.72 -3.34
N MET A 114 3.54 -2.16 -4.51
CA MET A 114 3.91 -3.45 -5.10
C MET A 114 4.36 -3.24 -6.53
N THR A 115 5.52 -3.77 -6.89
CA THR A 115 6.11 -3.69 -8.23
C THR A 115 7.03 -4.89 -8.50
N ASP A 116 7.07 -5.36 -9.74
CA ASP A 116 7.90 -6.47 -10.20
C ASP A 116 9.07 -6.04 -11.09
N GLY A 117 9.26 -4.73 -11.29
CA GLY A 117 10.15 -4.19 -12.30
C GLY A 117 10.97 -2.97 -11.88
N SER A 118 11.77 -2.49 -12.83
CA SER A 118 12.54 -1.25 -12.71
C SER A 118 11.72 -0.05 -13.20
N PRO A 119 11.83 1.12 -12.54
CA PRO A 119 11.14 2.33 -12.99
C PRO A 119 11.60 2.73 -14.39
N THR A 120 10.64 3.14 -15.24
CA THR A 120 10.92 3.60 -16.62
C THR A 120 10.92 5.12 -16.76
N ASP A 121 10.60 5.84 -15.68
CA ASP A 121 10.48 7.29 -15.61
C ASP A 121 11.35 7.90 -14.50
N ASP A 122 11.28 9.23 -14.33
CA ASP A 122 11.96 9.97 -13.27
C ASP A 122 11.29 9.72 -11.90
N TRP A 123 11.54 8.54 -11.36
CA TRP A 123 11.02 8.11 -10.07
C TRP A 123 11.54 8.95 -8.91
N GLN A 124 12.72 9.57 -9.02
CA GLN A 124 13.30 10.43 -7.99
C GLN A 124 12.46 11.69 -7.80
N ARG A 125 11.97 12.29 -8.89
CA ARG A 125 11.04 13.42 -8.84
C ARG A 125 9.71 13.02 -8.20
N GLY A 126 9.21 11.83 -8.51
CA GLY A 126 8.02 11.26 -7.87
C GLY A 126 8.21 11.08 -6.37
N LEU A 127 9.33 10.49 -5.97
CA LEU A 127 9.71 10.29 -4.57
C LEU A 127 9.85 11.62 -3.81
N ALA A 128 10.45 12.64 -4.43
CA ALA A 128 10.55 13.98 -3.82
C ALA A 128 9.17 14.60 -3.56
N SER A 129 8.18 14.30 -4.41
CA SER A 129 6.79 14.71 -4.19
C SER A 129 6.15 13.92 -3.04
N LEU A 130 6.34 12.59 -3.00
CA LEU A 130 5.83 11.75 -1.91
C LEU A 130 6.41 12.15 -0.54
N ARG A 131 7.71 12.47 -0.46
CA ARG A 131 8.36 12.90 0.78
C ARG A 131 7.81 14.19 1.39
N LYS A 132 7.08 15.00 0.59
CA LYS A 132 6.36 16.18 1.12
C LYS A 132 5.07 15.79 1.83
N ALA A 133 4.48 14.65 1.48
CA ALA A 133 3.32 14.11 2.16
C ALA A 133 3.74 13.47 3.49
N LYS A 134 2.93 13.66 4.53
CA LYS A 134 3.18 13.04 5.83
C LYS A 134 2.62 11.63 5.85
N THR A 135 3.47 10.64 5.57
CA THR A 135 3.13 9.21 5.66
C THR A 135 3.43 8.64 7.05
N GLY A 136 2.71 7.58 7.42
CA GLY A 136 2.97 6.83 8.65
C GLY A 136 3.98 5.74 8.38
N MET A 137 3.56 4.78 7.57
CA MET A 137 4.40 3.68 7.11
C MET A 137 4.27 3.52 5.60
N VAL A 138 5.40 3.28 4.95
CA VAL A 138 5.46 2.89 3.55
C VAL A 138 6.10 1.52 3.49
N VAL A 139 5.45 0.56 2.84
CA VAL A 139 5.97 -0.79 2.63
C VAL A 139 6.07 -1.00 1.13
N ALA A 140 7.26 -1.33 0.66
CA ALA A 140 7.51 -1.68 -0.73
C ALA A 140 7.63 -3.19 -0.86
N CYS A 141 6.93 -3.76 -1.84
CA CYS A 141 6.89 -5.18 -2.12
C CYS A 141 7.47 -5.42 -3.51
N ALA A 142 8.64 -6.04 -3.55
CA ALA A 142 9.28 -6.55 -4.75
C ALA A 142 8.64 -7.89 -5.12
N ALA A 143 7.82 -7.90 -6.16
CA ALA A 143 7.19 -9.10 -6.67
C ALA A 143 8.12 -9.78 -7.69
N GLY A 144 8.80 -10.85 -7.29
CA GLY A 144 9.68 -11.61 -8.17
C GLY A 144 11.09 -11.01 -8.34
N PRO A 145 11.95 -11.69 -9.12
CA PRO A 145 13.40 -11.43 -9.15
C PRO A 145 13.81 -10.19 -9.94
N SER A 146 12.92 -9.65 -10.78
CA SER A 146 13.21 -8.51 -11.68
C SER A 146 13.01 -7.14 -11.02
N ALA A 147 12.49 -7.10 -9.79
CA ALA A 147 12.25 -5.88 -9.06
C ALA A 147 13.57 -5.22 -8.60
N ASP A 148 13.69 -3.91 -8.81
CA ASP A 148 14.88 -3.16 -8.39
C ASP A 148 14.82 -2.81 -6.89
N LEU A 149 15.41 -3.68 -6.07
CA LEU A 149 15.51 -3.48 -4.62
C LEU A 149 16.26 -2.19 -4.25
N THR A 150 17.20 -1.73 -5.08
CA THR A 150 17.98 -0.51 -4.80
C THR A 150 17.08 0.71 -4.85
N VAL A 151 16.16 0.75 -5.83
CA VAL A 151 15.15 1.80 -5.94
C VAL A 151 14.16 1.72 -4.77
N LEU A 152 13.65 0.53 -4.47
CA LEU A 152 12.67 0.35 -3.38
C LEU A 152 13.21 0.79 -2.02
N LYS A 153 14.49 0.47 -1.72
CA LYS A 153 15.16 0.89 -0.49
C LYS A 153 15.35 2.41 -0.37
N GLN A 154 15.33 3.15 -1.49
CA GLN A 154 15.35 4.62 -1.44
C GLN A 154 13.96 5.22 -1.17
N ILE A 155 12.89 4.47 -1.49
CA ILE A 155 11.51 4.86 -1.25
C ILE A 155 11.14 4.62 0.22
N THR A 156 11.52 3.47 0.78
CA THR A 156 11.21 3.10 2.16
C THR A 156 12.26 2.18 2.78
N GLU A 157 12.37 2.24 4.11
CA GLU A 157 13.15 1.32 4.93
C GLU A 157 12.54 -0.09 4.98
N VAL A 158 11.26 -0.23 4.64
CA VAL A 158 10.53 -1.49 4.69
C VAL A 158 10.36 -2.06 3.30
N VAL A 159 11.33 -2.86 2.86
CA VAL A 159 11.23 -3.62 1.61
C VAL A 159 10.96 -5.08 1.91
N VAL A 160 9.91 -5.61 1.31
CA VAL A 160 9.56 -7.02 1.29
C VAL A 160 9.93 -7.56 -0.08
N GLN A 161 10.63 -8.67 -0.11
CA GLN A 161 10.87 -9.43 -1.33
C GLN A 161 10.01 -10.69 -1.32
N LEU A 162 9.25 -10.87 -2.40
CA LEU A 162 8.55 -12.10 -2.71
C LEU A 162 9.40 -12.83 -3.75
N ASP A 163 10.04 -13.94 -3.35
CA ASP A 163 10.93 -14.71 -4.23
C ASP A 163 10.21 -15.15 -5.51
N THR A 164 8.92 -15.42 -5.39
CA THR A 164 7.98 -15.68 -6.49
C THR A 164 6.82 -14.70 -6.43
N ALA A 165 6.41 -14.18 -7.60
CA ALA A 165 5.17 -13.40 -7.75
C ALA A 165 3.94 -14.34 -7.83
N ASP A 166 3.93 -15.40 -7.04
CA ASP A 166 2.86 -16.39 -7.03
C ASP A 166 1.72 -16.02 -6.07
N SER A 167 0.61 -16.74 -6.20
CA SER A 167 -0.59 -16.51 -5.40
C SER A 167 -0.35 -16.70 -3.89
N ALA A 168 0.55 -17.61 -3.49
CA ALA A 168 0.75 -17.94 -2.08
C ALA A 168 1.49 -16.81 -1.35
N THR A 169 2.58 -16.34 -1.94
CA THR A 169 3.46 -15.32 -1.35
C THR A 169 2.76 -13.96 -1.31
N ILE A 170 2.05 -13.61 -2.39
CA ILE A 170 1.23 -12.38 -2.42
C ILE A 170 0.09 -12.44 -1.39
N LYS A 171 -0.58 -13.59 -1.22
CA LYS A 171 -1.59 -13.75 -0.15
C LYS A 171 -0.98 -13.62 1.24
N ALA A 172 0.21 -14.18 1.48
CA ALA A 172 0.90 -14.06 2.77
C ALA A 172 1.23 -12.60 3.08
N PHE A 173 1.72 -11.85 2.09
CA PHE A 173 1.92 -10.41 2.19
C PHE A 173 0.62 -9.68 2.54
N PHE A 174 -0.46 -9.90 1.80
CA PHE A 174 -1.74 -9.24 2.07
C PHE A 174 -2.36 -9.61 3.43
N LYS A 175 -2.14 -10.84 3.93
CA LYS A 175 -2.49 -11.22 5.30
C LYS A 175 -1.67 -10.47 6.34
N TRP A 176 -0.38 -10.29 6.09
CA TRP A 176 0.48 -9.49 6.97
C TRP A 176 0.07 -8.01 6.96
N VAL A 177 -0.29 -7.48 5.79
CA VAL A 177 -0.85 -6.14 5.64
C VAL A 177 -2.17 -5.99 6.39
N SER A 178 -3.10 -6.93 6.25
CA SER A 178 -4.38 -6.85 6.97
C SER A 178 -4.17 -6.87 8.49
N ALA A 179 -3.28 -7.72 8.99
CA ALA A 179 -2.92 -7.76 10.41
C ALA A 179 -2.22 -6.45 10.88
N SER A 180 -1.44 -5.82 9.99
CA SER A 180 -0.81 -4.51 10.24
C SER A 180 -1.83 -3.38 10.33
N VAL A 181 -2.81 -3.36 9.42
CA VAL A 181 -3.92 -2.40 9.42
C VAL A 181 -4.80 -2.60 10.66
N SER A 182 -5.17 -3.86 10.97
CA SER A 182 -5.93 -4.21 12.18
C SER A 182 -5.24 -3.75 13.46
N SER A 183 -3.94 -4.04 13.59
CA SER A 183 -3.14 -3.59 14.75
C SER A 183 -3.08 -2.06 14.83
N GLY A 184 -2.93 -1.39 13.68
CA GLY A 184 -2.97 0.07 13.61
C GLY A 184 -4.32 0.65 14.00
N SER A 185 -5.43 0.05 13.56
CA SER A 185 -6.80 0.44 13.92
C SER A 185 -7.08 0.25 15.41
N GLN A 186 -6.65 -0.86 16.02
CA GLN A 186 -6.80 -1.09 17.46
C GLN A 186 -5.98 -0.09 18.30
N LYS A 187 -4.74 0.21 17.90
CA LYS A 187 -3.90 1.24 18.54
C LYS A 187 -4.48 2.64 18.38
N ALA A 188 -5.08 2.91 17.23
CA ALA A 188 -5.78 4.14 16.94
C ALA A 188 -7.01 4.36 17.85
N ASP A 189 -7.79 3.31 18.11
CA ASP A 189 -8.95 3.38 18.99
C ASP A 189 -8.56 3.55 20.47
N SER A 190 -7.53 2.82 20.90
CA SER A 190 -7.04 2.83 22.30
C SER A 190 -6.23 4.08 22.71
N GLY A 191 -6.06 5.07 21.82
CA GLY A 191 -5.39 6.34 22.11
C GLY A 191 -3.87 6.23 22.29
N GLN A 192 -3.26 5.11 21.89
CA GLN A 192 -1.80 4.92 21.92
C GLN A 192 -1.10 5.62 20.74
N LYS A 193 0.24 5.74 20.82
CA LYS A 193 1.08 6.43 19.82
C LYS A 193 0.81 5.93 18.39
N GLU A 194 0.88 6.84 17.43
CA GLU A 194 0.77 6.54 15.99
C GLU A 194 1.73 5.40 15.60
N VAL A 195 1.28 4.47 14.77
CA VAL A 195 2.14 3.44 14.16
C VAL A 195 3.22 4.16 13.36
N THR A 196 4.46 4.12 13.87
CA THR A 196 5.58 4.91 13.33
C THR A 196 6.76 4.05 12.90
N GLY A 197 6.72 2.74 13.15
CA GLY A 197 7.81 1.84 12.76
C GLY A 197 7.40 0.37 12.67
N LEU A 198 8.28 -0.44 12.10
CA LEU A 198 8.07 -1.88 11.85
C LEU A 198 7.82 -2.68 13.14
N GLY A 199 8.38 -2.26 14.27
CA GLY A 199 8.21 -2.92 15.57
C GLY A 199 6.79 -2.85 16.13
N ASP A 200 5.92 -2.03 15.54
CA ASP A 200 4.50 -1.97 15.87
C ASP A 200 3.64 -2.94 15.08
N LEU A 201 4.22 -3.64 14.10
CA LEU A 201 3.55 -4.60 13.22
C LEU A 201 3.74 -6.04 13.69
N PRO A 202 2.82 -6.95 13.32
CA PRO A 202 3.07 -8.37 13.46
C PRO A 202 4.34 -8.79 12.70
N PRO A 203 5.04 -9.85 13.13
CA PRO A 203 6.20 -10.34 12.39
C PRO A 203 5.79 -10.75 10.96
N PRO A 204 6.66 -10.51 9.96
CA PRO A 204 6.42 -10.96 8.60
C PRO A 204 6.35 -12.50 8.57
N PRO A 205 5.48 -13.08 7.73
CA PRO A 205 5.40 -14.53 7.56
C PRO A 205 6.68 -15.07 6.89
N PRO A 206 7.04 -16.35 7.06
CA PRO A 206 8.29 -16.91 6.56
C PRO A 206 8.44 -16.87 5.03
N GLU A 207 7.33 -16.74 4.30
CA GLU A 207 7.29 -16.57 2.84
C GLU A 207 7.66 -15.13 2.40
N VAL A 208 7.74 -14.18 3.34
CA VAL A 208 7.98 -12.74 3.09
C VAL A 208 9.36 -12.37 3.63
N ASN A 209 10.32 -12.22 2.74
CA ASN A 209 11.68 -11.82 3.09
C ASN A 209 11.75 -10.31 3.31
N VAL A 210 11.88 -9.85 4.55
CA VAL A 210 12.10 -8.42 4.82
C VAL A 210 13.58 -8.08 4.58
N VAL A 211 13.80 -7.25 3.58
CA VAL A 211 15.12 -6.77 3.17
C VAL A 211 15.31 -5.36 3.75
N MET A 212 16.06 -5.27 4.85
CA MET A 212 16.47 -4.00 5.46
C MET A 212 17.67 -3.39 4.72
#